data_AF-A0A816HFM2-F1
#
_entry.id   AF-A0A816HFM2-F1
#
_cell.length_a   1.000
_cell.length_b   1.000
_cell.length_c   1.000
_cell.angle_alpha   90.00
_cell.angle_beta   90.00
_cell.angle_gamma   90.00
#
_symmetry.space_group_name_H-M   'P 1'
#
loop_
_entity.id
_entity.type
_entity.pdbx_description
1 polymer ?
#
loop_
_entity_poly.entity_id
_entity_poly.type
_entity_poly.pdbx_seq_one_letter_code
_entity_poly.pdbx_strand_id
1 'polypeptide(L)'
;LISVTVGQRPLPEAWINLDQVQIELLATMLSNGAEFINWRLWLLFASQPWPYPTQQDLLNLLFTYANHDSDRTGFISRSTYNEIPLWFSIERPPTPEDPALPRPYDREYHLKQFWFDLFAIDDRSTWLPYEDMLLYLASVPNPLHGFYRALALAERTPMPTLRDQLPRVEMHCSILNTQEYERLAEKEREQALQNDIEITNDAHISIDGLFQVLHHGERKFGDTHRFATTEDPEDFASKV
;
A
#
# COMPACT_ATOMS: atom_id res chain seq x y z
N LEU A 1 9.93 23.77 21.28
CA LEU A 1 10.30 24.47 20.03
C LEU A 1 9.88 23.56 18.87
N ILE A 2 8.71 23.81 18.28
CA ILE A 2 8.26 23.07 17.10
C ILE A 2 8.95 23.74 15.91
N SER A 3 9.82 23.00 15.21
CA SER A 3 10.63 23.56 14.14
C SER A 3 9.76 24.04 12.98
N VAL A 4 9.93 25.29 12.54
CA VAL A 4 9.26 25.93 11.40
C VAL A 4 9.58 25.24 10.06
N THR A 5 10.45 24.24 10.05
CA THR A 5 10.94 23.55 8.85
C THR A 5 10.13 22.32 8.42
N VAL A 6 9.08 21.93 9.16
CA VAL A 6 8.22 20.80 8.78
C VAL A 6 7.49 21.14 7.47
N GLY A 7 7.87 20.48 6.38
CA GLY A 7 7.29 20.69 5.04
C GLY A 7 8.05 21.64 4.11
N GLN A 8 9.18 22.23 4.53
CA GLN A 8 10.01 23.10 3.66
C GLN A 8 11.22 22.39 3.03
N ARG A 9 11.54 21.16 3.47
CA ARG A 9 12.61 20.36 2.86
C ARG A 9 12.03 19.54 1.69
N PRO A 10 12.77 19.39 0.58
CA PRO A 10 12.29 18.67 -0.60
C PRO A 10 12.09 17.16 -0.33
N LEU A 11 12.77 16.63 0.68
CA LEU A 11 12.66 15.23 1.10
C LEU A 11 12.58 15.13 2.64
N PRO A 12 11.89 14.11 3.19
CA PRO A 12 11.94 13.81 4.61
C PRO A 12 13.36 13.49 5.07
N GLU A 13 13.66 13.74 6.35
CA GLU A 13 14.99 13.50 6.92
C GLU A 13 15.44 12.04 6.81
N ALA A 14 14.49 11.09 6.90
CA ALA A 14 14.72 9.67 6.66
C ALA A 14 15.28 9.35 5.27
N TRP A 15 14.95 10.16 4.25
CA TRP A 15 15.45 10.00 2.89
C TRP A 15 16.82 10.66 2.67
N ILE A 16 17.09 11.75 3.38
CA ILE A 16 18.34 12.51 3.26
C ILE A 16 19.51 11.75 3.89
N ASN A 17 19.24 11.01 4.97
CA ASN A 17 20.27 10.37 5.78
C ASN A 17 20.48 8.87 5.45
N LEU A 18 20.04 8.41 4.28
CA LEU A 18 20.25 7.02 3.87
C LEU A 18 21.71 6.76 3.55
N ASP A 19 22.26 5.71 4.15
CA ASP A 19 23.53 5.16 3.73
C ASP A 19 23.37 4.18 2.55
N GLN A 20 24.51 3.78 1.97
CA GLN A 20 24.53 2.86 0.84
C GLN A 20 23.87 1.51 1.17
N VAL A 21 24.08 0.98 2.38
CA VAL A 21 23.54 -0.32 2.80
C VAL A 21 22.02 -0.27 2.88
N GLN A 22 21.47 0.84 3.38
CA GLN A 22 20.03 1.07 3.46
C GLN A 22 19.40 1.20 2.07
N ILE A 23 20.08 1.84 1.12
CA ILE A 23 19.63 1.93 -0.27
C ILE A 23 19.63 0.53 -0.92
N GLU A 24 20.68 -0.26 -0.73
CA GLU A 24 20.78 -1.64 -1.24
C GLU A 24 19.69 -2.55 -0.64
N LEU A 25 19.40 -2.41 0.66
CA LEU A 25 18.33 -3.13 1.32
C LEU A 25 16.95 -2.78 0.74
N LEU A 26 16.69 -1.49 0.52
CA LEU A 26 15.44 -1.02 -0.10
C LEU A 26 15.30 -1.53 -1.52
N ALA A 27 16.36 -1.46 -2.32
CA ALA A 27 16.33 -1.96 -3.70
C ALA A 27 16.02 -3.46 -3.71
N THR A 28 16.68 -4.25 -2.85
CA THR A 28 16.48 -5.70 -2.74
C THR A 28 15.06 -6.04 -2.31
N MET A 29 14.52 -5.32 -1.32
CA MET A 29 13.16 -5.52 -0.83
C MET A 29 12.11 -5.20 -1.90
N LEU A 30 12.27 -4.08 -2.61
CA LEU A 30 11.29 -3.61 -3.59
C LEU A 30 11.38 -4.34 -4.93
N SER A 31 12.54 -4.89 -5.25
CA SER A 31 12.71 -5.71 -6.44
C SER A 31 12.29 -7.16 -6.21
N ASN A 32 12.34 -7.66 -4.97
CA ASN A 32 12.04 -9.05 -4.63
C ASN A 32 12.80 -10.06 -5.52
N GLY A 33 14.06 -9.76 -5.82
CA GLY A 33 14.90 -10.56 -6.71
C GLY A 33 14.68 -10.34 -8.21
N ALA A 34 13.77 -9.43 -8.60
CA ALA A 34 13.63 -8.99 -9.98
C ALA A 34 14.66 -7.91 -10.36
N GLU A 35 14.81 -7.67 -11.67
CA GLU A 35 15.64 -6.56 -12.18
C GLU A 35 14.93 -5.21 -12.12
N PHE A 36 13.61 -5.21 -11.89
CA PHE A 36 12.77 -4.02 -11.90
C PHE A 36 12.12 -3.78 -10.55
N ILE A 37 11.89 -2.51 -10.22
CA ILE A 37 11.13 -2.10 -9.04
C ILE A 37 9.70 -1.71 -9.47
N ASN A 38 8.71 -2.15 -8.70
CA ASN A 38 7.34 -1.67 -8.85
C ASN A 38 7.27 -0.20 -8.40
N TRP A 39 7.19 0.72 -9.37
CA TRP A 39 7.25 2.17 -9.10
C TRP A 39 6.09 2.66 -8.22
N ARG A 40 4.90 2.04 -8.30
CA ARG A 40 3.77 2.39 -7.43
C ARG A 40 4.05 2.00 -5.99
N LEU A 41 4.57 0.80 -5.78
CA LEU A 41 4.98 0.33 -4.46
C LEU A 41 6.11 1.20 -3.89
N TRP A 42 7.11 1.55 -4.71
CA TRP A 42 8.19 2.45 -4.31
C TRP A 42 7.66 3.83 -3.87
N LEU A 43 6.78 4.45 -4.66
CA LEU A 43 6.18 5.74 -4.33
C LEU A 43 5.30 5.69 -3.07
N LEU A 44 4.58 4.59 -2.86
CA LEU A 44 3.79 4.35 -1.65
C LEU A 44 4.69 4.28 -0.39
N PHE A 45 5.82 3.57 -0.47
CA PHE A 45 6.81 3.57 0.61
C PHE A 45 7.50 4.92 0.78
N ALA A 46 7.72 5.66 -0.32
CA ALA A 46 8.26 7.02 -0.27
C ALA A 46 7.35 8.03 0.42
N SER A 47 6.05 7.77 0.49
CA SER A 47 5.11 8.63 1.20
C SER A 47 5.05 8.38 2.70
N GLN A 48 5.84 7.45 3.27
CA GLN A 48 5.96 7.24 4.72
C GLN A 48 6.50 8.51 5.44
N PRO A 49 6.15 8.75 6.72
CA PRO A 49 5.41 7.85 7.62
C PRO A 49 3.88 7.93 7.46
N TRP A 50 3.18 6.81 7.51
CA TRP A 50 1.73 6.72 7.76
C TRP A 50 1.44 5.42 8.54
N PRO A 51 0.36 5.38 9.37
CA PRO A 51 0.03 4.18 10.14
C PRO A 51 -0.38 3.02 9.23
N TYR A 52 0.19 1.83 9.38
CA TYR A 52 -0.24 0.68 8.56
C TYR A 52 -1.66 0.23 8.94
N PRO A 53 -2.52 -0.14 7.99
CA PRO A 53 -3.86 -0.63 8.31
C PRO A 53 -3.81 -2.05 8.87
N THR A 54 -4.71 -2.37 9.79
CA THR A 54 -4.98 -3.77 10.13
C THR A 54 -5.69 -4.49 8.98
N GLN A 55 -5.72 -5.82 9.02
CA GLN A 55 -6.59 -6.58 8.13
C GLN A 55 -8.06 -6.10 8.17
N GLN A 56 -8.57 -5.81 9.38
CA GLN A 56 -9.95 -5.34 9.54
C GLN A 56 -10.15 -3.93 8.95
N ASP A 57 -9.17 -3.04 9.10
CA ASP A 57 -9.22 -1.70 8.52
C ASP A 57 -9.31 -1.75 6.98
N LEU A 58 -8.54 -2.65 6.36
CA LEU A 58 -8.59 -2.90 4.92
C LEU A 58 -9.94 -3.47 4.47
N LEU A 59 -10.46 -4.48 5.17
CA LEU A 59 -11.76 -5.09 4.85
C LEU A 59 -12.91 -4.08 4.99
N ASN A 60 -12.90 -3.27 6.05
CA ASN A 60 -13.89 -2.21 6.26
C ASN A 60 -13.88 -1.21 5.10
N LEU A 61 -12.69 -0.79 4.64
CA LEU A 61 -12.57 0.06 3.46
C LEU A 61 -13.07 -0.62 2.19
N LEU A 62 -12.71 -1.88 1.98
CA LEU A 62 -13.16 -2.66 0.82
C LEU A 62 -14.69 -2.72 0.75
N PHE A 63 -15.34 -3.06 1.86
CA PHE A 63 -16.81 -3.11 1.92
C PHE A 63 -17.43 -1.73 1.74
N THR A 64 -16.83 -0.67 2.30
CA THR A 64 -17.31 0.69 2.12
C THR A 64 -17.25 1.10 0.65
N TYR A 65 -16.13 0.87 -0.03
CA TYR A 65 -16.02 1.15 -1.48
C TYR A 65 -16.98 0.30 -2.31
N ALA A 66 -17.08 -1.00 -2.02
CA ALA A 66 -18.00 -1.89 -2.73
C ALA A 66 -19.47 -1.48 -2.56
N ASN A 67 -19.86 -0.89 -1.42
CA ASN A 67 -21.20 -0.35 -1.22
C ASN A 67 -21.47 0.92 -2.06
N HIS A 68 -20.43 1.69 -2.39
CA HIS A 68 -20.53 2.85 -3.27
C HIS A 68 -20.40 2.48 -4.76
N ASP A 69 -19.82 1.33 -5.09
CA ASP A 69 -19.75 0.76 -6.43
C ASP A 69 -20.93 -0.20 -6.67
N SER A 70 -22.14 0.36 -6.81
CA SER A 70 -23.37 -0.42 -6.98
C SER A 70 -23.35 -1.36 -8.18
N ASP A 71 -22.60 -0.97 -9.22
CA ASP A 71 -22.49 -1.69 -10.47
C ASP A 71 -21.38 -2.77 -10.44
N ARG A 72 -20.64 -2.89 -9.32
CA ARG A 72 -19.55 -3.85 -9.09
C ARG A 72 -18.48 -3.79 -10.19
N THR A 73 -18.14 -2.58 -10.59
CA THR A 73 -17.17 -2.31 -11.64
C THR A 73 -15.73 -2.49 -11.17
N GLY A 74 -15.48 -2.46 -9.86
CA GLY A 74 -14.16 -2.39 -9.26
C GLY A 74 -13.61 -0.96 -9.19
N PHE A 75 -14.42 0.06 -9.52
CA PHE A 75 -13.99 1.45 -9.62
C PHE A 75 -14.83 2.40 -8.77
N ILE A 76 -14.18 3.42 -8.22
CA ILE A 76 -14.84 4.57 -7.59
C ILE A 76 -14.34 5.89 -8.14
N SER A 77 -15.19 6.91 -8.06
CA SER A 77 -14.84 8.27 -8.46
C SER A 77 -13.98 8.97 -7.40
N ARG A 78 -13.27 10.04 -7.80
CA ARG A 78 -12.53 10.91 -6.87
C ARG A 78 -13.39 11.51 -5.77
N SER A 79 -14.61 11.96 -6.08
CA SER A 79 -15.51 12.52 -5.07
C SER A 79 -15.86 11.49 -4.00
N THR A 80 -16.24 10.28 -4.44
CA THR A 80 -16.53 9.16 -3.54
C THR A 80 -15.33 8.81 -2.67
N TYR A 81 -14.13 8.69 -3.25
CA TYR A 81 -12.91 8.43 -2.49
C TYR A 81 -12.62 9.51 -1.44
N ASN A 82 -12.82 10.79 -1.80
CA ASN A 82 -12.57 11.91 -0.92
C ASN A 82 -13.52 11.95 0.28
N GLU A 83 -14.76 11.50 0.14
CA GLU A 83 -15.76 11.43 1.20
C GLU A 83 -15.47 10.32 2.22
N ILE A 84 -14.92 9.18 1.77
CA ILE A 84 -14.70 8.00 2.62
C ILE A 84 -13.43 8.21 3.47
N PRO A 85 -13.51 8.20 4.81
CA PRO A 85 -12.33 8.34 5.66
C PRO A 85 -11.39 7.14 5.53
N LEU A 86 -10.09 7.39 5.64
CA LEU A 86 -9.09 6.33 5.77
C LEU A 86 -9.07 5.78 7.21
N TRP A 87 -8.27 4.74 7.47
CA TRP A 87 -8.19 4.08 8.78
C TRP A 87 -7.38 4.84 9.84
N PHE A 88 -6.83 6.00 9.48
CA PHE A 88 -5.99 6.80 10.36
C PHE A 88 -6.35 8.27 10.26
N SER A 89 -5.98 9.02 11.30
CA SER A 89 -5.95 10.47 11.26
C SER A 89 -4.58 10.98 11.70
N ILE A 90 -4.06 12.00 11.03
CA ILE A 90 -2.79 12.65 11.39
C ILE A 90 -3.10 13.92 12.16
N GLU A 91 -2.61 14.01 13.40
CA GLU A 91 -2.77 15.21 14.21
C GLU A 91 -2.25 16.45 13.46
N ARG A 92 -3.14 17.44 13.30
CA ARG A 92 -2.82 18.71 12.68
C ARG A 92 -2.44 19.72 13.76
N PRO A 93 -1.34 20.48 13.57
CA PRO A 93 -1.07 21.63 14.43
C PRO A 93 -2.27 22.59 14.45
N PRO A 94 -2.53 23.29 15.55
CA PRO A 94 -3.62 24.26 15.62
C PRO A 94 -3.44 25.33 14.54
N THR A 95 -4.55 25.75 13.93
CA THR A 95 -4.52 26.83 12.93
C THR A 95 -4.18 28.14 13.65
N PRO A 96 -3.16 28.89 13.18
CA PRO A 96 -2.85 30.20 13.76
C PRO A 96 -4.04 31.15 13.72
N GLU A 97 -4.26 31.90 14.79
CA GLU A 97 -5.32 32.94 14.84
C GLU A 97 -4.99 34.13 13.93
N ASP A 98 -3.70 34.42 13.75
CA ASP A 98 -3.22 35.48 12.87
C ASP A 98 -3.34 35.05 11.39
N PRO A 99 -4.18 35.71 10.57
CA PRO A 99 -4.35 35.39 9.16
C PRO A 99 -3.10 35.68 8.31
N ALA A 100 -2.12 36.42 8.83
CA ALA A 100 -0.84 36.64 8.15
C ALA A 100 0.11 35.43 8.24
N LEU A 101 -0.13 34.49 9.16
CA LEU A 101 0.68 33.28 9.28
C LEU A 101 0.19 32.19 8.31
N PRO A 102 1.12 31.39 7.74
CA PRO A 102 0.73 30.29 6.87
C PRO A 102 -0.06 29.24 7.65
N ARG A 103 -1.09 28.67 6.99
CA ARG A 103 -1.84 27.55 7.57
C ARG A 103 -0.92 26.33 7.73
N PRO A 104 -1.13 25.50 8.77
CA PRO A 104 -0.42 24.24 8.92
C PRO A 104 -0.63 23.35 7.69
N TYR A 105 0.42 22.64 7.30
CA TYR A 105 0.36 21.71 6.18
C TYR A 105 -0.56 20.52 6.49
N ASP A 106 -1.58 20.29 5.66
CA ASP A 106 -2.52 19.18 5.83
C ASP A 106 -1.99 17.90 5.19
N ARG A 107 -1.11 17.22 5.92
CA ARG A 107 -0.43 16.03 5.43
C ARG A 107 -1.39 14.89 5.10
N GLU A 108 -2.44 14.70 5.90
CA GLU A 108 -3.44 13.66 5.68
C GLU A 108 -4.19 13.89 4.36
N TYR A 109 -4.65 15.13 4.13
CA TYR A 109 -5.29 15.51 2.88
C TYR A 109 -4.38 15.26 1.67
N HIS A 110 -3.12 15.72 1.73
CA HIS A 110 -2.19 15.57 0.62
C HIS A 110 -1.78 14.13 0.36
N LEU A 111 -1.62 13.31 1.40
CA LEU A 111 -1.40 11.87 1.23
C LEU A 111 -2.59 11.21 0.54
N LYS A 112 -3.81 11.52 0.97
CA LYS A 112 -5.03 10.97 0.40
C LYS A 112 -5.13 11.34 -1.10
N GLN A 113 -4.90 12.60 -1.47
CA GLN A 113 -4.89 13.00 -2.88
C GLN A 113 -3.80 12.27 -3.68
N PHE A 114 -2.59 12.18 -3.13
CA PHE A 114 -1.47 11.51 -3.77
C PHE A 114 -1.75 10.03 -4.05
N TRP A 115 -2.33 9.30 -3.09
CA TRP A 115 -2.68 7.89 -3.30
C TRP A 115 -3.74 7.70 -4.37
N PHE A 116 -4.74 8.59 -4.45
CA PHE A 116 -5.69 8.55 -5.56
C PHE A 116 -4.95 8.68 -6.89
N ASP A 117 -4.09 9.70 -7.03
CA ASP A 117 -3.37 9.96 -8.28
C ASP A 117 -2.40 8.82 -8.64
N LEU A 118 -1.83 8.16 -7.63
CA LEU A 118 -0.91 7.03 -7.79
C LEU A 118 -1.58 5.80 -8.42
N PHE A 119 -2.82 5.53 -8.04
CA PHE A 119 -3.53 4.30 -8.40
C PHE A 119 -4.63 4.50 -9.46
N ALA A 120 -5.04 5.73 -9.76
CA ALA A 120 -6.00 6.00 -10.82
C ALA A 120 -5.47 5.53 -12.20
N ILE A 121 -6.37 5.09 -13.07
CA ILE A 121 -6.01 4.47 -14.36
C ILE A 121 -6.01 5.46 -15.54
N ASP A 122 -6.84 6.49 -15.50
CA ASP A 122 -6.99 7.43 -16.61
C ASP A 122 -6.07 8.65 -16.48
N ASP A 123 -5.71 9.26 -17.62
CA ASP A 123 -4.88 10.47 -17.69
C ASP A 123 -5.46 11.66 -16.90
N ARG A 124 -6.76 11.60 -16.61
CA ARG A 124 -7.49 12.62 -15.84
C ARG A 124 -7.63 12.27 -14.37
N SER A 125 -7.19 11.09 -13.95
CA SER A 125 -7.32 10.57 -12.59
C SER A 125 -8.74 10.75 -12.06
N THR A 126 -9.70 10.18 -12.78
CA THR A 126 -11.13 10.17 -12.50
C THR A 126 -11.56 8.91 -11.76
N TRP A 127 -10.98 7.76 -12.14
CA TRP A 127 -11.42 6.44 -11.68
C TRP A 127 -10.31 5.70 -10.96
N LEU A 128 -10.63 5.23 -9.77
CA LEU A 128 -9.71 4.49 -8.90
C LEU A 128 -10.12 3.00 -8.84
N PRO A 129 -9.27 2.07 -9.32
CA PRO A 129 -9.41 0.64 -9.08
C PRO A 129 -9.16 0.38 -7.59
N TYR A 130 -10.20 0.44 -6.76
CA TYR A 130 -10.03 0.46 -5.31
C TYR A 130 -9.50 -0.87 -4.78
N GLU A 131 -9.83 -2.00 -5.43
CA GLU A 131 -9.31 -3.32 -5.05
C GLU A 131 -7.80 -3.42 -5.27
N ASP A 132 -7.33 -2.92 -6.42
CA ASP A 132 -5.90 -2.87 -6.76
C ASP A 132 -5.13 -1.97 -5.77
N MET A 133 -5.66 -0.78 -5.49
CA MET A 133 -5.08 0.12 -4.48
C MET A 133 -4.99 -0.55 -3.11
N LEU A 134 -6.05 -1.23 -2.66
CA LEU A 134 -6.08 -1.86 -1.34
C LEU A 134 -5.07 -3.02 -1.24
N LEU A 135 -4.85 -3.78 -2.32
CA LEU A 135 -3.80 -4.80 -2.38
C LEU A 135 -2.40 -4.18 -2.23
N TYR A 136 -2.14 -3.02 -2.83
CA TYR A 136 -0.90 -2.27 -2.56
C TYR A 136 -0.79 -1.86 -1.08
N LEU A 137 -1.87 -1.37 -0.47
CA LEU A 137 -1.92 -0.96 0.95
C LEU A 137 -1.86 -2.14 1.94
N ALA A 138 -2.05 -3.38 1.46
CA ALA A 138 -1.79 -4.59 2.24
C ALA A 138 -0.29 -4.86 2.44
N SER A 139 0.58 -4.22 1.66
CA SER A 139 2.03 -4.37 1.81
C SER A 139 2.51 -3.81 3.15
N VAL A 140 3.24 -4.63 3.90
CA VAL A 140 3.90 -4.28 5.17
C VAL A 140 5.33 -4.83 5.18
N PRO A 141 6.22 -4.31 6.05
CA PRO A 141 7.61 -4.75 6.14
C PRO A 141 7.80 -6.27 6.25
N ASN A 142 6.90 -7.00 6.91
CA ASN A 142 6.89 -8.47 6.88
C ASN A 142 6.08 -8.96 5.68
N PRO A 143 6.70 -9.57 4.65
CA PRO A 143 6.00 -9.98 3.43
C PRO A 143 4.89 -10.99 3.70
N LEU A 144 5.06 -11.85 4.71
CA LEU A 144 4.06 -12.85 5.03
C LEU A 144 2.84 -12.23 5.71
N HIS A 145 3.01 -11.25 6.59
CA HIS A 145 1.85 -10.46 7.08
C HIS A 145 1.13 -9.75 5.93
N GLY A 146 1.89 -9.18 4.98
CA GLY A 146 1.30 -8.53 3.80
C GLY A 146 0.52 -9.52 2.94
N PHE A 147 1.03 -10.73 2.77
CA PHE A 147 0.39 -11.81 2.01
C PHE A 147 -0.96 -12.22 2.59
N TYR A 148 -1.07 -12.46 3.90
CA TYR A 148 -2.34 -12.82 4.53
C TYR A 148 -3.37 -11.67 4.46
N ARG A 149 -2.91 -10.41 4.60
CA ARG A 149 -3.79 -9.23 4.41
C ARG A 149 -4.30 -9.11 2.98
N ALA A 150 -3.46 -9.38 1.99
CA ALA A 150 -3.84 -9.39 0.59
C ALA A 150 -4.83 -10.53 0.28
N LEU A 151 -4.62 -11.72 0.85
CA LEU A 151 -5.58 -12.83 0.75
C LEU A 151 -6.93 -12.49 1.38
N ALA A 152 -6.92 -11.79 2.52
CA ALA A 152 -8.15 -11.35 3.15
C ALA A 152 -8.97 -10.41 2.26
N LEU A 153 -8.28 -9.50 1.55
CA LEU A 153 -8.91 -8.64 0.55
C LEU A 153 -9.45 -9.42 -0.65
N ALA A 154 -8.67 -10.35 -1.20
CA ALA A 154 -9.05 -11.14 -2.37
C ALA A 154 -10.27 -12.03 -2.10
N GLU A 155 -10.28 -12.71 -0.95
CA GLU A 155 -11.39 -13.57 -0.52
C GLU A 155 -12.51 -12.80 0.20
N ARG A 156 -12.33 -11.48 0.42
CA ARG A 156 -13.27 -10.60 1.14
C ARG A 156 -13.65 -11.14 2.53
N THR A 157 -12.74 -11.86 3.17
CA THR A 157 -12.94 -12.53 4.46
C THR A 157 -11.69 -12.40 5.33
N PRO A 158 -11.81 -12.30 6.66
CA PRO A 158 -10.64 -12.28 7.53
C PRO A 158 -9.79 -13.54 7.37
N MET A 159 -8.49 -13.36 7.17
CA MET A 159 -7.51 -14.45 7.20
C MET A 159 -6.89 -14.62 8.59
N PRO A 160 -6.34 -15.81 8.90
CA PRO A 160 -5.61 -16.04 10.14
C PRO A 160 -4.47 -15.06 10.35
N THR A 161 -4.46 -14.40 11.52
CA THR A 161 -3.28 -13.65 11.97
C THR A 161 -2.20 -14.65 12.38
N LEU A 162 -1.02 -14.51 11.80
CA LEU A 162 0.12 -15.35 12.16
C LEU A 162 0.56 -15.01 13.59
N ARG A 163 0.33 -15.94 14.51
CA ARG A 163 0.94 -15.89 15.86
C ARG A 163 2.46 -15.99 15.72
N ASP A 164 3.18 -15.60 16.77
CA ASP A 164 4.63 -15.39 16.95
C ASP A 164 5.64 -16.45 16.43
N GLN A 165 5.27 -17.36 15.54
CA GLN A 165 6.15 -18.39 14.98
C GLN A 165 6.96 -17.94 13.77
N LEU A 166 6.70 -16.75 13.24
CA LEU A 166 7.46 -16.25 12.10
C LEU A 166 8.72 -15.54 12.55
N PRO A 167 9.85 -15.74 11.85
CA PRO A 167 11.03 -14.94 12.08
C PRO A 167 10.63 -13.47 11.96
N ARG A 168 10.90 -12.68 13.00
CA ARG A 168 10.91 -11.22 12.85
C ARG A 168 11.99 -10.93 11.83
N VAL A 169 11.58 -10.54 10.62
CA VAL A 169 12.49 -9.90 9.70
C VAL A 169 12.69 -8.50 10.27
N GLU A 170 13.75 -8.33 11.04
CA GLU A 170 14.17 -7.01 11.53
C GLU A 170 14.63 -6.18 10.34
N MET A 171 13.68 -5.49 9.70
CA MET A 171 13.99 -4.48 8.70
C MET A 171 14.34 -3.18 9.41
N HIS A 172 15.63 -2.97 9.63
CA HIS A 172 16.17 -1.67 9.99
C HIS A 172 16.31 -0.80 8.73
N CYS A 173 15.18 -0.37 8.18
CA CYS A 173 15.16 0.63 7.12
C CYS A 173 14.53 1.92 7.64
N SER A 174 15.31 3.00 7.71
CA SER A 174 14.85 4.30 8.23
C SER A 174 13.69 4.93 7.45
N ILE A 175 13.46 4.48 6.20
CA ILE A 175 12.31 4.90 5.38
C ILE A 175 11.03 4.16 5.79
N LEU A 176 11.16 2.90 6.19
CA LEU A 176 10.01 2.15 6.65
C LEU A 176 9.63 2.63 8.03
N ASN A 177 8.34 2.80 8.24
CA ASN A 177 7.82 3.22 9.52
C ASN A 177 7.79 2.04 10.51
N THR A 178 8.98 1.57 10.91
CA THR A 178 9.15 0.36 11.73
C THR A 178 8.40 0.48 13.06
N GLN A 179 8.35 1.67 13.66
CA GLN A 179 7.58 1.90 14.89
C GLN A 179 6.07 1.73 14.66
N GLU A 180 5.50 2.26 13.57
CA GLU A 180 4.08 2.00 13.27
C GLU A 180 3.82 0.54 12.91
N TYR A 181 4.79 -0.15 12.29
CA TYR A 181 4.66 -1.58 12.05
C TYR A 181 4.60 -2.39 13.37
N GLU A 182 5.39 -2.02 14.36
CA GLU A 182 5.31 -2.63 15.71
C GLU A 182 3.96 -2.36 16.38
N ARG A 183 3.44 -1.13 16.29
CA ARG A 183 2.09 -0.79 16.80
C ARG A 183 0.98 -1.54 16.07
N LEU A 184 1.10 -1.71 14.75
CA LEU A 184 0.19 -2.55 13.97
C LEU A 184 0.19 -3.97 14.53
N ALA A 185 1.37 -4.57 14.70
CA ALA A 185 1.49 -5.93 15.20
C ALA A 185 0.88 -6.11 16.59
N GLU A 186 0.97 -5.09 17.46
CA GLU A 186 0.29 -5.08 18.76
C GLU A 186 -1.24 -4.99 18.63
N LYS A 187 -1.74 -4.06 17.81
CA LYS A 187 -3.19 -3.89 17.57
C LYS A 187 -3.83 -5.17 17.01
N GLU A 188 -3.18 -5.85 16.07
CA GLU A 188 -3.69 -7.10 15.50
C GLU A 188 -3.68 -8.26 16.51
N ARG A 189 -2.73 -8.28 17.46
CA ARG A 189 -2.73 -9.26 18.56
C ARG A 189 -3.88 -9.04 19.52
N GLU A 190 -4.15 -7.78 19.88
CA GLU A 190 -5.27 -7.43 20.75
C GLU A 190 -6.60 -7.82 20.10
N GLN A 191 -6.78 -7.53 18.81
CA GLN A 191 -7.96 -7.93 18.04
C GLN A 191 -8.13 -9.46 17.98
N ALA A 192 -7.03 -10.20 17.76
CA ALA A 192 -7.07 -11.66 17.75
C ALA A 192 -7.45 -12.26 19.12
N LEU A 193 -7.05 -11.62 20.22
CA LEU A 193 -7.40 -12.03 21.58
C LEU A 193 -8.85 -11.69 21.94
N GLN A 194 -9.36 -10.55 21.46
CA GLN A 194 -10.72 -10.08 21.76
C GLN A 194 -11.81 -10.80 20.97
N ASN A 195 -11.54 -11.15 19.70
CA ASN A 195 -12.57 -11.68 18.83
C ASN A 195 -12.83 -13.18 19.02
N ASP A 196 -12.15 -13.84 19.97
CA ASP A 196 -12.21 -15.30 20.18
C ASP A 196 -12.20 -16.05 18.85
N ILE A 197 -11.43 -15.52 17.88
CA ILE A 197 -11.23 -16.14 16.58
C ILE A 197 -10.41 -17.36 16.95
N GLU A 198 -11.10 -18.48 17.18
CA GLU A 198 -10.60 -19.76 16.76
C GLU A 198 -10.03 -19.48 15.38
N ILE A 199 -8.70 -19.49 15.31
CA ILE A 199 -7.98 -19.46 14.05
C ILE A 199 -8.51 -20.71 13.36
N THR A 200 -9.58 -20.53 12.60
CA THR A 200 -10.11 -21.59 11.78
C THR A 200 -9.03 -21.71 10.71
N ASN A 201 -8.13 -22.67 10.94
CA ASN A 201 -7.24 -23.19 9.91
C ASN A 201 -8.02 -23.69 8.67
N ASP A 202 -9.36 -23.61 8.71
CA ASP A 202 -10.32 -23.90 7.66
C ASP A 202 -10.64 -22.68 6.76
N ALA A 203 -9.87 -21.59 6.82
CA ALA A 203 -10.00 -20.51 5.83
C ALA A 203 -9.72 -21.07 4.42
N HIS A 204 -10.78 -21.23 3.63
CA HIS A 204 -10.68 -21.70 2.25
C HIS A 204 -10.30 -20.53 1.33
N ILE A 205 -9.23 -20.72 0.57
CA ILE A 205 -8.75 -19.74 -0.41
C ILE A 205 -9.04 -20.30 -1.81
N SER A 206 -9.64 -19.48 -2.66
CA SER A 206 -9.86 -19.81 -4.06
C SER A 206 -8.53 -19.77 -4.84
N ILE A 207 -8.41 -20.59 -5.88
CA ILE A 207 -7.23 -20.55 -6.75
C ILE A 207 -7.13 -19.18 -7.43
N ASP A 208 -8.26 -18.57 -7.76
CA ASP A 208 -8.32 -17.23 -8.37
C ASP A 208 -7.81 -16.14 -7.41
N GLY A 209 -8.21 -16.17 -6.14
CA GLY A 209 -7.73 -15.25 -5.12
C GLY A 209 -6.24 -15.41 -4.85
N LEU A 210 -5.74 -16.65 -4.79
CA LEU A 210 -4.31 -16.93 -4.69
C LEU A 210 -3.53 -16.38 -5.90
N PHE A 211 -4.05 -16.61 -7.10
CA PHE A 211 -3.45 -16.10 -8.34
C PHE A 211 -3.44 -14.57 -8.37
N GLN A 212 -4.54 -13.92 -7.97
CA GLN A 212 -4.65 -12.48 -7.89
C GLN A 212 -3.58 -11.89 -6.96
N VAL A 213 -3.39 -12.46 -5.78
CA VAL A 213 -2.41 -11.96 -4.80
C VAL A 213 -0.98 -12.19 -5.27
N LEU A 214 -0.65 -13.37 -5.79
CA LEU A 214 0.71 -13.69 -6.24
C LEU A 214 1.13 -12.89 -7.47
N HIS A 215 0.21 -12.65 -8.39
CA HIS A 215 0.46 -11.88 -9.62
C HIS A 215 0.16 -10.38 -9.46
N HIS A 216 -0.18 -9.93 -8.25
CA HIS A 216 -0.45 -8.52 -7.99
C HIS A 216 0.81 -7.68 -8.22
N GLY A 217 0.67 -6.60 -8.99
CA GLY A 217 1.80 -5.71 -9.28
C GLY A 217 2.86 -6.30 -10.21
N GLU A 218 2.67 -7.53 -10.74
CA GLU A 218 3.51 -8.04 -11.82
C GLU A 218 3.29 -7.24 -13.11
N ARG A 219 4.38 -6.96 -13.82
CA ARG A 219 4.27 -6.48 -15.20
C ARG A 219 3.91 -7.68 -16.08
N LYS A 220 2.82 -7.55 -16.84
CA LYS A 220 2.63 -8.37 -18.05
C LYS A 220 3.80 -8.02 -18.97
N PHE A 221 4.79 -8.91 -19.05
CA PHE A 221 6.01 -8.69 -19.83
C PHE A 221 5.66 -8.37 -21.28
N GLY A 222 6.00 -7.16 -21.71
CA GLY A 222 6.61 -6.96 -23.02
C GLY A 222 8.10 -6.81 -22.74
N ASP A 223 8.93 -7.59 -23.42
CA ASP A 223 10.37 -7.54 -23.29
C ASP A 223 10.87 -6.08 -23.48
N THR A 224 11.46 -5.50 -22.43
CA THR A 224 12.04 -4.16 -22.48
C THR A 224 13.56 -4.20 -22.57
N HIS A 225 14.15 -5.29 -23.04
CA HIS A 225 15.52 -5.21 -23.52
C HIS A 225 15.58 -4.10 -24.58
N ARG A 226 16.59 -3.22 -24.47
CA ARG A 226 16.88 -2.17 -25.47
C ARG A 226 17.06 -2.72 -26.90
N PHE A 227 17.17 -4.04 -27.03
CA PHE A 227 17.28 -4.78 -28.28
C PHE A 227 16.00 -5.52 -28.72
N ALA A 228 14.93 -5.50 -27.92
CA ALA A 228 13.65 -6.14 -28.23
C ALA A 228 12.94 -5.51 -29.45
N THR A 229 13.38 -4.33 -29.91
CA THR A 229 12.86 -3.68 -31.13
C THR A 229 13.37 -4.31 -32.42
N THR A 230 13.99 -5.50 -32.37
CA THR A 230 14.47 -6.23 -33.55
C THR A 230 13.90 -7.65 -33.67
N GLU A 231 12.77 -7.95 -33.03
CA GLU A 231 12.04 -9.18 -33.33
C GLU A 231 11.16 -8.99 -34.58
N ASP A 232 11.40 -9.88 -35.54
CA ASP A 232 10.93 -9.88 -36.92
C ASP A 232 9.40 -9.69 -37.07
N PRO A 233 8.94 -9.00 -38.14
CA PRO A 233 7.53 -8.85 -38.45
C PRO A 233 6.81 -10.15 -38.88
N GLU A 234 7.43 -11.32 -38.79
CA GLU A 234 6.84 -12.60 -39.25
C GLU A 234 6.04 -13.37 -38.19
N ASP A 235 6.09 -13.02 -36.91
CA ASP A 235 5.40 -13.79 -35.87
C ASP A 235 3.89 -13.51 -35.70
N PHE A 236 3.31 -12.66 -36.56
CA PHE A 236 1.86 -12.48 -36.66
C PHE A 236 1.16 -13.58 -37.50
N ALA A 237 1.91 -14.51 -38.08
CA ALA A 237 1.37 -15.52 -38.99
C ALA A 237 1.48 -16.95 -38.44
N SER A 238 1.04 -17.21 -37.20
CA SER A 238 0.67 -18.57 -36.78
C SER A 238 -0.19 -18.58 -35.52
N LYS A 239 -1.52 -18.57 -35.73
CA LYS A 239 -2.49 -19.40 -34.99
C LYS A 239 -3.87 -19.27 -35.65
N VAL A 240 -4.15 -20.21 -36.55
CA VAL A 240 -5.49 -20.79 -36.75
C VAL A 240 -5.68 -21.85 -35.67
#